data_AF-A0A1Z7M5R1-F1
#
_entry.id   AF-A0A1Z7M5R1-F1
#
_cell.length_a   1.000
_cell.length_b   1.000
_cell.length_c   1.000
_cell.angle_alpha   90.00
_cell.angle_beta   90.00
_cell.angle_gamma   90.00
#
_symmetry.space_group_name_H-M   'P 1'
#
loop_
_entity.id
_entity.type
_entity.pdbx_description
1 polymer ?
#
loop_
_entity_poly.entity_id
_entity_poly.type
_entity_poly.pdbx_seq_one_letter_code
_entity_poly.pdbx_strand_id
1 'polypeptide(L)' 'MDEQKFLDYLYRYAADHDWDDPNIRYQIRSLFTAWCLMFDVDADTALCDRVLDWVYTEAALEGRANKDAFDLFMLEYLV' A
#
# COMPACT_ATOMS: atom_id res chain seq x y z
N MET A 1 -15.72 5.13 9.57
CA MET A 1 -14.50 5.81 9.07
C MET A 1 -14.70 6.05 7.59
N ASP A 2 -14.28 7.20 7.09
CA ASP A 2 -14.43 7.54 5.67
C ASP A 2 -13.26 6.90 4.89
N GLU A 3 -13.59 6.16 3.83
CA GLU A 3 -12.60 5.42 3.03
C GLU A 3 -11.56 6.35 2.41
N GLN A 4 -12.01 7.45 1.81
CA GLN A 4 -11.13 8.41 1.15
C GLN A 4 -10.15 9.01 2.16
N LYS A 5 -10.61 9.38 3.36
CA LYS A 5 -9.73 9.89 4.42
C LYS A 5 -8.68 8.87 4.86
N PHE A 6 -9.00 7.59 4.83
CA PHE A 6 -8.04 6.54 5.17
C PHE A 6 -6.98 6.40 4.07
N LEU A 7 -7.39 6.38 2.81
CA LEU A 7 -6.48 6.33 1.67
C LEU A 7 -5.56 7.56 1.62
N ASP A 8 -6.11 8.76 1.83
CA ASP A 8 -5.33 10.00 1.90
C ASP A 8 -4.25 9.92 3.00
N TYR A 9 -4.59 9.31 4.14
CA TYR A 9 -3.63 9.07 5.22
C TYR A 9 -2.54 8.08 4.80
N LEU A 10 -2.92 6.93 4.21
CA LEU A 10 -1.99 5.92 3.72
C LEU A 10 -1.00 6.51 2.70
N TYR A 11 -1.50 7.26 1.72
CA TYR A 11 -0.66 7.86 0.68
C TYR A 11 0.33 8.86 1.25
N ARG A 12 -0.13 9.78 2.10
CA ARG A 12 0.77 10.72 2.78
C ARG A 12 1.79 9.99 3.65
N TYR A 13 1.37 8.94 4.36
CA TYR A 13 2.28 8.15 5.18
C TYR A 13 3.36 7.47 4.33
N ALA A 14 3.01 6.93 3.16
CA ALA A 14 3.97 6.37 2.22
C ALA A 14 4.94 7.43 1.66
N ALA A 15 4.47 8.65 1.40
CA ALA A 15 5.30 9.75 0.89
C ALA A 15 6.25 10.35 1.95
N ASP A 16 5.80 10.47 3.21
CA ASP A 16 6.54 11.15 4.27
C ASP A 16 7.60 10.26 4.94
N HIS A 17 7.57 8.95 4.70
CA HIS A 17 8.42 7.97 5.38
C HIS A 17 9.27 7.13 4.42
N ASP A 18 10.46 6.73 4.86
CA ASP A 18 11.41 5.97 4.03
C ASP A 18 11.06 4.49 3.98
N TRP A 19 10.66 4.00 2.81
CA TRP A 19 10.35 2.59 2.55
C TRP A 19 11.52 1.64 2.82
N ASP A 20 12.76 2.13 2.74
CA ASP A 20 13.93 1.28 2.99
C ASP A 20 14.07 0.92 4.49
N ASP A 21 13.42 1.65 5.40
CA ASP A 21 13.25 1.24 6.80
C ASP A 21 12.25 0.07 6.87
N PRO A 22 12.68 -1.12 7.36
CA PRO A 22 11.81 -2.28 7.47
C PRO A 22 10.53 -2.01 8.26
N ASN A 23 10.60 -1.26 9.35
CA ASN A 23 9.44 -0.98 10.19
C ASN A 23 8.41 -0.14 9.44
N ILE A 24 8.86 0.89 8.73
CA ILE A 24 8.00 1.74 7.89
C ILE A 24 7.32 0.90 6.82
N ARG A 25 8.09 0.07 6.11
CA ARG A 25 7.56 -0.81 5.08
C ARG A 25 6.46 -1.75 5.60
N TYR A 26 6.68 -2.36 6.77
CA TYR A 26 5.64 -3.18 7.40
C TYR A 26 4.42 -2.38 7.89
N GLN A 27 4.62 -1.14 8.32
CA GLN A 27 3.51 -0.24 8.70
C GLN A 27 2.66 0.15 7.50
N ILE A 28 3.28 0.52 6.37
CA ILE A 28 2.57 0.81 5.10
C ILE A 28 1.73 -0.40 4.67
N ARG A 29 2.32 -1.61 4.69
CA ARG A 29 1.57 -2.84 4.40
C ARG A 29 0.42 -3.07 5.36
N SER A 30 0.63 -2.83 6.65
CA SER A 30 -0.41 -3.02 7.67
C SER A 30 -1.58 -2.07 7.45
N LEU A 31 -1.31 -0.81 7.10
CA LEU A 31 -2.32 0.18 6.75
C LEU A 31 -3.09 -0.24 5.49
N PHE A 32 -2.39 -0.65 4.45
CA PHE A 32 -3.00 -1.16 3.22
C PHE A 32 -3.89 -2.39 3.48
N THR A 33 -3.37 -3.38 4.20
CA THR A 33 -4.12 -4.60 4.57
C THR A 33 -5.37 -4.24 5.38
N ALA A 34 -5.26 -3.31 6.33
CA ALA A 34 -6.40 -2.84 7.10
C ALA A 34 -7.45 -2.15 6.22
N TRP A 35 -7.04 -1.34 5.24
CA TRP A 35 -7.97 -0.75 4.26
C TRP A 35 -8.73 -1.83 3.50
N CYS A 36 -8.05 -2.83 2.94
CA CYS A 36 -8.71 -3.93 2.21
C CYS A 36 -9.76 -4.63 3.09
N LEU A 37 -9.40 -4.97 4.33
CA LEU A 37 -10.29 -5.69 5.25
C LEU A 37 -11.46 -4.86 5.76
N MET A 38 -11.29 -3.56 5.96
CA MET A 38 -12.35 -2.70 6.50
C MET A 38 -13.38 -2.29 5.44
N PHE A 39 -12.96 -2.22 4.17
CA PHE A 39 -13.78 -1.74 3.07
C PHE A 39 -14.15 -2.85 2.06
N ASP A 40 -13.87 -4.11 2.40
CA ASP A 40 -14.24 -5.30 1.60
C ASP A 40 -13.67 -5.23 0.17
N VAL A 41 -12.37 -4.91 0.08
CA VAL A 41 -11.66 -4.82 -1.19
C VAL A 41 -10.82 -6.08 -1.42
N ASP A 42 -11.25 -6.89 -2.38
CA ASP A 42 -10.52 -8.09 -2.80
C ASP A 42 -9.21 -7.73 -3.55
N ALA A 43 -8.18 -8.56 -3.35
CA ALA A 43 -6.87 -8.41 -3.96
C ALA A 43 -6.91 -8.39 -5.50
N ASP A 44 -7.82 -9.16 -6.11
CA ASP A 44 -7.97 -9.30 -7.57
C ASP A 44 -8.81 -8.18 -8.22
N THR A 45 -9.04 -7.07 -7.51
CA THR A 45 -9.86 -5.96 -8.02
C THR A 45 -8.99 -4.86 -8.61
N ALA A 46 -9.49 -4.23 -9.67
CA ALA A 46 -8.85 -3.05 -10.27
C ALA A 46 -8.73 -1.85 -9.31
N LEU A 47 -9.50 -1.85 -8.21
CA LEU A 47 -9.36 -0.85 -7.14
C LEU A 47 -8.12 -1.13 -6.30
N CYS A 48 -7.91 -2.39 -5.90
CA CYS A 48 -6.72 -2.84 -5.18
C CYS A 48 -5.45 -2.52 -5.98
N ASP A 49 -5.41 -2.93 -7.26
CA ASP A 49 -4.27 -2.67 -8.16
C ASP A 49 -3.93 -1.18 -8.23
N ARG A 50 -4.96 -0.34 -8.42
CA ARG A 50 -4.78 1.10 -8.50
C ARG A 50 -4.19 1.65 -7.20
N VAL A 51 -4.70 1.24 -6.04
CA VAL A 51 -4.22 1.73 -4.75
C VAL A 51 -2.77 1.27 -4.50
N LEU A 52 -2.40 0.05 -4.89
CA LEU A 52 -1.02 -0.42 -4.86
C LEU A 52 -0.10 0.44 -5.74
N ASP A 53 -0.54 0.80 -6.94
CA ASP A 53 0.20 1.69 -7.84
C ASP A 53 0.42 3.08 -7.23
N TRP A 54 -0.60 3.64 -6.57
CA TRP A 54 -0.48 4.90 -5.85
C TRP A 54 0.51 4.79 -4.70
N VAL A 55 0.39 3.77 -3.84
CA VAL A 55 1.33 3.57 -2.72
C VAL A 55 2.77 3.42 -3.23
N TYR A 56 2.98 2.66 -4.31
CA TYR A 56 4.29 2.49 -4.93
C TYR A 56 4.88 3.81 -5.44
N THR A 57 4.03 4.64 -6.06
CA THR A 57 4.40 5.95 -6.60
C THR A 57 4.73 6.93 -5.47
N GLU A 58 3.86 7.03 -4.46
CA GLU A 58 4.03 7.95 -3.32
C GLU A 58 5.26 7.59 -2.48
N ALA A 59 5.55 6.29 -2.30
CA ALA A 59 6.79 5.83 -1.67
C ALA A 59 8.06 6.04 -2.54
N ALA A 60 7.94 6.68 -3.70
CA ALA A 60 9.02 6.97 -4.64
C ALA A 60 9.85 5.74 -5.02
N LEU A 61 9.18 4.60 -5.27
CA LEU A 61 9.83 3.32 -5.50
C LEU A 61 10.20 3.05 -6.96
N GLU A 62 9.72 3.87 -7.89
CA GLU A 62 10.06 3.75 -9.31
C GLU A 62 11.58 3.83 -9.51
N GLY A 63 12.16 2.78 -10.10
CA GLY A 63 13.61 2.64 -10.28
C GLY A 63 14.41 2.25 -9.03
N ARG A 64 13.78 2.17 -7.84
CA ARG A 64 14.40 1.71 -6.58
C ARG A 64 13.98 0.30 -6.18
N ALA A 65 12.72 -0.05 -6.41
CA ALA A 65 12.18 -1.38 -6.12
C ALA A 65 11.65 -2.04 -7.41
N ASN A 66 11.53 -3.36 -7.37
CA ASN A 66 10.80 -4.09 -8.40
C ASN A 66 9.31 -4.07 -8.04
N LYS A 67 8.46 -3.67 -8.99
CA LYS A 67 7.01 -3.53 -8.79
C LYS A 67 6.35 -4.86 -8.41
N ASP A 68 6.64 -5.95 -9.12
CA ASP A 68 6.08 -7.27 -8.80
C ASP A 68 6.45 -7.73 -7.38
N ALA A 69 7.70 -7.49 -6.96
CA ALA A 69 8.15 -7.82 -5.62
C ALA A 69 7.48 -6.96 -4.54
N PHE A 70 7.20 -5.69 -4.83
CA PHE A 70 6.41 -4.82 -3.97
C PHE A 70 4.96 -5.33 -3.85
N ASP A 71 4.32 -5.67 -4.96
CA ASP A 71 2.92 -6.14 -4.97
C ASP A 71 2.79 -7.45 -4.18
N LEU A 72 3.70 -8.41 -4.42
CA LEU A 72 3.76 -9.66 -3.66
C LEU A 72 3.95 -9.41 -2.15
N PHE A 73 4.82 -8.46 -1.79
CA PHE A 73 5.03 -8.09 -0.39
C PHE A 73 3.77 -7.51 0.25
N MET A 74 3.06 -6.63 -0.46
CA MET A 74 1.85 -5.96 0.03
C MET A 74 0.66 -6.92 0.16
N LEU A 75 0.55 -7.89 -0.75
CA LEU A 75 -0.56 -8.83 -0.85
C LEU A 75 -0.41 -10.10 0.00
N GLU A 76 0.75 -10.34 0.63
CA GLU A 76 1.08 -11.58 1.37
C GLU A 76 0.01 -12.05 2.37
N TYR A 77 -0.77 -11.14 2.95
CA TYR A 77 -1.80 -11.47 3.95
C TYR A 77 -3.23 -11.42 3.43
N LEU A 78 -3.41 -11.15 2.15
CA LEU A 78 -4.70 -11.08 1.47
C LEU A 78 -4.93 -12.27 0.52
N VAL A 79 -3.85 -12.98 0.15
CA VAL A 79 -3.85 -14.10 -0.82
C VAL A 79 -3.30 -15.38 -0.19
#